data_AF-A0A109JWE2-F1
#
_entry.id   AF-A0A109JWE2-F1
#
_cell.length_a   1.000
_cell.length_b   1.000
_cell.length_c   1.000
_cell.angle_alpha   90.00
_cell.angle_beta   90.00
_cell.angle_gamma   90.00
#
_symmetry.space_group_name_H-M   'P 1'
#
loop_
_entity.id
_entity.type
_entity.pdbx_description
1 polymer ?
#
loop_
_entity_poly.entity_id
_entity_poly.type
_entity_poly.pdbx_seq_one_letter_code
_entity_poly.pdbx_strand_id
1 'polypeptide(L)'
;MSNSSVKPTEMFRHFSLGVGPMSKNTVQACGRIANRHGIPLMLIASRRQVESKKLGGGYVENWTTREFCEYVRKECPPNSLLICRDHGGPWQHPSETELDDESAMKSSLASFEEDIRSGFQLVHIDTSLERRGVAQTKKALQRLVELYAHCHDFARALGRSVHFEIGFEDQSVDTDYPPEFSDKLHDVLKNLTDRKLPLPLFVVAQTGTKILETENVGAIKSAPLAVRHSIEQLAKSCSEQGVALKAHNADYLPTEKISMLKRCGVSSMNIAPELGVAETRALVAVLKEFNLNAQLERFLQIAFESLAWKKWMKPNSQASDADRAIIAGHYVFGTEECRAIKDAAESACCRIGKTLDRLLQSKVEESVERYVLASVGNVGAKHD
;
A
#
# COMPACT_ATOMS: atom_id res chain seq x y z
N MET A 1 21.26 12.34 -26.20
CA MET A 1 19.87 12.77 -26.41
C MET A 1 19.31 13.15 -25.04
N SER A 2 18.68 14.32 -24.96
CA SER A 2 18.48 15.11 -23.75
C SER A 2 17.76 14.38 -22.60
N ASN A 3 18.46 14.18 -21.48
CA ASN A 3 17.83 13.96 -20.18
C ASN A 3 17.16 15.28 -19.76
N SER A 4 15.89 15.47 -20.11
CA SER A 4 15.07 16.47 -19.44
C SER A 4 14.79 15.95 -18.03
N SER A 5 15.53 16.46 -17.04
CA SER A 5 15.20 16.25 -15.64
C SER A 5 13.87 16.92 -15.35
N VAL A 6 12.78 16.16 -15.49
CA VAL A 6 11.45 16.54 -15.02
C VAL A 6 11.61 16.95 -13.55
N LYS A 7 11.16 18.16 -13.20
CA LYS A 7 11.22 18.61 -11.80
C LYS A 7 10.45 17.59 -10.95
N PRO A 8 10.92 17.22 -9.73
CA PRO A 8 10.21 16.28 -8.86
C PRO A 8 8.71 16.60 -8.71
N THR A 9 8.37 17.90 -8.72
CA THR A 9 7.00 18.43 -8.68
C THR A 9 6.09 18.04 -9.84
N GLU A 10 6.61 17.80 -11.04
CA GLU A 10 5.83 17.31 -12.19
C GLU A 10 5.62 15.79 -12.12
N MET A 11 6.59 15.04 -11.58
CA MET A 11 6.47 13.59 -11.39
C MET A 11 5.40 13.24 -10.34
N PHE A 12 5.22 14.05 -9.30
CA PHE A 12 4.19 13.84 -8.26
C PHE A 12 2.76 13.90 -8.81
N ARG A 13 2.52 14.62 -9.91
CA ARG A 13 1.17 14.72 -10.51
C ARG A 13 0.71 13.40 -11.15
N HIS A 14 1.64 12.50 -11.47
CA HIS A 14 1.33 11.25 -12.15
C HIS A 14 1.03 10.10 -11.19
N PHE A 15 1.53 10.12 -9.95
CA PHE A 15 1.40 9.00 -9.01
C PHE A 15 0.62 9.38 -7.75
N SER A 16 -0.70 9.61 -7.88
CA SER A 16 -1.53 10.10 -6.77
C SER A 16 -2.11 9.01 -5.86
N LEU A 17 -2.00 7.73 -6.24
CA LEU A 17 -2.63 6.62 -5.53
C LEU A 17 -1.74 5.37 -5.53
N GLY A 18 -1.43 4.91 -4.32
CA GLY A 18 -0.88 3.58 -4.05
C GLY A 18 -1.98 2.59 -3.71
N VAL A 19 -1.97 1.46 -4.39
CA VAL A 19 -2.90 0.36 -4.21
C VAL A 19 -2.15 -0.91 -3.78
N GLY A 20 -2.51 -1.48 -2.63
CA GLY A 20 -1.99 -2.78 -2.21
C GLY A 20 -2.50 -3.88 -3.14
N PRO A 21 -1.63 -4.76 -3.67
CA PRO A 21 -2.05 -5.82 -4.59
C PRO A 21 -2.73 -6.95 -3.84
N MET A 22 -3.98 -6.76 -3.38
CA MET A 22 -4.65 -7.72 -2.49
C MET A 22 -4.92 -9.10 -3.13
N SER A 23 -4.88 -9.18 -4.47
CA SER A 23 -5.11 -10.38 -5.28
C SER A 23 -4.69 -10.11 -6.73
N LYS A 24 -4.76 -11.13 -7.58
CA LYS A 24 -4.65 -10.94 -9.04
C LYS A 24 -5.71 -10.00 -9.62
N ASN A 25 -6.91 -9.99 -9.03
CA ASN A 25 -8.03 -9.16 -9.48
C ASN A 25 -7.77 -7.69 -9.18
N THR A 26 -7.16 -7.38 -8.03
CA THR A 26 -6.71 -6.03 -7.70
C THR A 26 -5.66 -5.52 -8.67
N VAL A 27 -4.65 -6.34 -8.98
CA VAL A 27 -3.60 -5.98 -9.96
C VAL A 27 -4.22 -5.64 -11.32
N GLN A 28 -5.10 -6.51 -11.83
CA GLN A 28 -5.74 -6.27 -13.11
C GLN A 28 -6.71 -5.08 -13.10
N ALA A 29 -7.43 -4.83 -11.99
CA ALA A 29 -8.26 -3.63 -11.80
C ALA A 29 -7.43 -2.35 -11.94
N CYS A 30 -6.31 -2.28 -11.23
CA CYS A 30 -5.42 -1.14 -11.34
C CYS A 30 -4.94 -0.93 -12.78
N GLY A 31 -4.51 -1.99 -13.47
CA GLY A 31 -4.06 -1.88 -14.87
C GLY A 31 -5.15 -1.39 -15.82
N ARG A 32 -6.40 -1.87 -15.64
CA ARG A 32 -7.56 -1.43 -16.42
C ARG A 32 -7.93 0.03 -16.15
N ILE A 33 -7.98 0.43 -14.89
CA ILE A 33 -8.29 1.82 -14.48
C ILE A 33 -7.21 2.77 -14.99
N ALA A 34 -5.94 2.42 -14.81
CA ALA A 34 -4.82 3.22 -15.27
C ALA A 34 -4.89 3.47 -16.78
N ASN A 35 -5.19 2.44 -17.55
CA ASN A 35 -5.37 2.54 -19.00
C ASN A 35 -6.62 3.35 -19.38
N ARG A 36 -7.75 3.13 -18.70
CA ARG A 36 -9.03 3.83 -18.93
C ARG A 36 -8.92 5.33 -18.72
N HIS A 37 -8.21 5.75 -17.68
CA HIS A 37 -8.07 7.15 -17.28
C HIS A 37 -6.77 7.81 -17.77
N GLY A 38 -5.85 7.05 -18.36
CA GLY A 38 -4.55 7.58 -18.79
C GLY A 38 -3.68 8.07 -17.64
N ILE A 39 -3.86 7.52 -16.44
CA ILE A 39 -3.09 7.88 -15.24
C ILE A 39 -2.37 6.65 -14.70
N PRO A 40 -1.05 6.71 -14.44
CA PRO A 40 -0.38 5.57 -13.84
C PRO A 40 -0.76 5.44 -12.37
N LEU A 41 -0.89 4.21 -11.87
CA LEU A 41 -1.11 3.92 -10.45
C LEU A 41 0.13 3.25 -9.85
N MET A 42 0.29 3.32 -8.53
CA MET A 42 1.34 2.56 -7.84
C MET A 42 0.75 1.25 -7.29
N LEU A 43 1.38 0.13 -7.55
CA LEU A 43 1.14 -1.12 -6.82
C LEU A 43 2.13 -1.21 -5.66
N ILE A 44 1.64 -1.05 -4.43
CA ILE A 44 2.46 -0.97 -3.22
C ILE A 44 2.40 -2.30 -2.45
N ALA A 45 3.28 -3.23 -2.80
CA ALA A 45 3.34 -4.52 -2.13
C ALA A 45 4.07 -4.39 -0.78
N SER A 46 3.39 -4.68 0.32
CA SER A 46 4.04 -4.88 1.62
C SER A 46 4.81 -6.21 1.66
N ARG A 47 5.77 -6.34 2.57
CA ARG A 47 6.54 -7.60 2.74
C ARG A 47 5.67 -8.80 3.10
N ARG A 48 4.48 -8.58 3.67
CA ARG A 48 3.50 -9.66 3.95
C ARG A 48 2.76 -10.12 2.69
N GLN A 49 2.54 -9.21 1.75
CA GLN A 49 1.77 -9.47 0.54
C GLN A 49 2.58 -10.23 -0.50
N VAL A 50 3.78 -9.74 -0.80
CA VAL A 50 4.69 -10.31 -1.80
C VAL A 50 6.12 -10.18 -1.28
N GLU A 51 6.86 -11.27 -1.27
CA GLU A 51 8.22 -11.34 -0.78
C GLU A 51 9.01 -12.41 -1.55
N SER A 52 10.33 -12.37 -1.45
CA SER A 52 11.20 -13.34 -2.09
C SER A 52 10.94 -14.76 -1.58
N LYS A 53 11.16 -15.76 -2.44
CA LYS A 53 11.08 -17.18 -2.05
C LYS A 53 11.97 -17.50 -0.85
N LYS A 54 13.14 -16.86 -0.78
CA LYS A 54 14.13 -17.05 0.30
C LYS A 54 13.62 -16.57 1.65
N LEU A 55 12.73 -15.60 1.67
CA LEU A 55 12.15 -15.00 2.88
C LEU A 55 10.74 -15.51 3.18
N GLY A 56 10.26 -16.53 2.44
CA GLY A 56 9.00 -17.23 2.72
C GLY A 56 7.84 -16.88 1.78
N GLY A 57 8.03 -15.98 0.82
CA GLY A 57 6.95 -15.51 -0.04
C GLY A 57 5.92 -14.64 0.70
N GLY A 58 4.79 -14.36 0.07
CA GLY A 58 3.68 -13.64 0.68
C GLY A 58 2.33 -14.30 0.38
N TYR A 59 1.25 -13.78 0.97
CA TYR A 59 -0.07 -14.40 0.83
C TYR A 59 -0.78 -14.10 -0.50
N VAL A 60 -0.34 -13.09 -1.25
CA VAL A 60 -1.02 -12.67 -2.49
C VAL A 60 -0.69 -13.65 -3.59
N GLU A 61 -1.66 -14.51 -3.91
CA GLU A 61 -1.56 -15.56 -4.93
C GLU A 61 -0.37 -16.54 -4.72
N ASN A 62 0.27 -16.46 -3.55
CA ASN A 62 1.56 -17.07 -3.23
C ASN A 62 2.68 -16.70 -4.21
N TRP A 63 2.63 -15.50 -4.79
CA TRP A 63 3.68 -15.02 -5.68
C TRP A 63 4.95 -14.68 -4.91
N THR A 64 6.08 -15.07 -5.50
CA THR A 64 7.37 -14.46 -5.20
C THR A 64 7.44 -13.05 -5.78
N THR A 65 8.36 -12.22 -5.27
CA THR A 65 8.67 -10.89 -5.84
C THR A 65 8.85 -10.93 -7.37
N ARG A 66 9.57 -11.94 -7.86
CA ARG A 66 9.82 -12.12 -9.29
C ARG A 66 8.53 -12.45 -10.06
N GLU A 67 7.75 -13.43 -9.60
CA GLU A 67 6.50 -13.84 -10.25
C GLU A 67 5.47 -12.71 -10.27
N PHE A 68 5.39 -11.93 -9.19
CA PHE A 68 4.54 -10.75 -9.13
C PHE A 68 4.93 -9.71 -10.21
N CYS A 69 6.22 -9.38 -10.33
CA CYS A 69 6.69 -8.47 -11.36
C CYS A 69 6.48 -9.00 -12.78
N GLU A 70 6.71 -10.30 -13.01
CA GLU A 70 6.47 -10.96 -14.30
C GLU A 70 4.99 -10.95 -14.67
N TYR A 71 4.11 -11.22 -13.71
CA TYR A 71 2.65 -11.17 -13.90
C TYR A 71 2.18 -9.76 -14.26
N VAL A 72 2.61 -8.73 -13.53
CA VAL A 72 2.26 -7.33 -13.82
C VAL A 72 2.71 -6.94 -15.23
N ARG A 73 3.96 -7.26 -15.61
CA ARG A 73 4.50 -6.96 -16.94
C ARG A 73 3.75 -7.65 -18.08
N LYS A 74 3.24 -8.85 -17.83
CA LYS A 74 2.52 -9.66 -18.82
C LYS A 74 1.07 -9.22 -18.98
N GLU A 75 0.38 -8.97 -17.87
CA GLU A 75 -1.08 -8.83 -17.85
C GLU A 75 -1.56 -7.37 -17.84
N CYS A 76 -0.69 -6.41 -17.56
CA CYS A 76 -1.03 -4.99 -17.50
C CYS A 76 -0.38 -4.17 -18.63
N PRO A 77 -1.03 -3.11 -19.13
CA PRO A 77 -0.44 -2.25 -20.15
C PRO A 77 0.91 -1.66 -19.71
N PRO A 78 1.90 -1.52 -20.61
CA PRO A 78 3.18 -0.92 -20.28
C PRO A 78 3.02 0.47 -19.65
N ASN A 79 3.84 0.79 -18.65
CA ASN A 79 3.84 2.07 -17.93
C ASN A 79 2.52 2.43 -17.22
N SER A 80 1.53 1.53 -17.15
CA SER A 80 0.28 1.78 -16.45
C SER A 80 0.43 1.67 -14.93
N LEU A 81 1.36 0.82 -14.46
CA LEU A 81 1.55 0.53 -13.04
C LEU A 81 3.03 0.69 -12.66
N LEU A 82 3.29 1.49 -11.63
CA LEU A 82 4.58 1.58 -10.96
C LEU A 82 4.64 0.49 -9.87
N ILE A 83 5.61 -0.41 -9.94
CA ILE A 83 5.75 -1.47 -8.94
C ILE A 83 6.59 -0.97 -7.76
N CYS A 84 6.00 -0.99 -6.56
CA CYS A 84 6.54 -0.37 -5.37
C CYS A 84 6.58 -1.33 -4.17
N ARG A 85 7.58 -1.16 -3.30
CA ARG A 85 7.62 -1.79 -1.98
C ARG A 85 7.00 -0.86 -0.96
N ASP A 86 6.10 -1.40 -0.14
CA ASP A 86 5.59 -0.74 1.05
C ASP A 86 6.21 -1.34 2.32
N HIS A 87 6.52 -0.47 3.30
CA HIS A 87 7.09 -0.84 4.59
C HIS A 87 8.22 -1.90 4.47
N GLY A 88 9.31 -1.56 3.79
CA GLY A 88 10.35 -2.54 3.43
C GLY A 88 11.43 -2.79 4.50
N GLY A 89 11.51 -1.97 5.53
CA GLY A 89 12.60 -2.05 6.51
C GLY A 89 12.46 -3.20 7.53
N PRO A 90 13.27 -3.18 8.60
CA PRO A 90 13.42 -4.30 9.52
C PRO A 90 12.21 -4.47 10.42
N TRP A 91 11.92 -5.72 10.81
CA TRP A 91 10.75 -6.14 11.57
C TRP A 91 9.39 -5.95 10.88
N GLN A 92 9.40 -5.60 9.59
CA GLN A 92 8.18 -5.46 8.79
C GLN A 92 7.66 -6.80 8.27
N HIS A 93 8.52 -7.82 8.18
CA HIS A 93 8.12 -9.17 7.81
C HIS A 93 7.83 -10.03 9.07
N PRO A 94 6.77 -10.86 9.08
CA PRO A 94 6.41 -11.67 10.25
C PRO A 94 7.50 -12.63 10.74
N SER A 95 8.41 -13.08 9.86
CA SER A 95 9.53 -13.96 10.27
C SER A 95 10.61 -13.23 11.08
N GLU A 96 10.55 -11.91 11.17
CA GLU A 96 11.60 -11.08 11.76
C GLU A 96 11.34 -10.77 13.24
N THR A 97 10.17 -11.13 13.78
CA THR A 97 9.73 -10.72 15.13
C THR A 97 10.72 -11.07 16.24
N GLU A 98 11.52 -12.13 16.06
CA GLU A 98 12.52 -12.57 17.04
C GLU A 98 13.97 -12.27 16.65
N LEU A 99 14.20 -11.63 15.50
CA LEU A 99 15.54 -11.30 15.03
C LEU A 99 16.16 -10.15 15.83
N ASP A 100 17.49 -10.21 15.97
CA ASP A 100 18.31 -9.09 16.43
C ASP A 100 18.45 -8.01 15.34
N ASP A 101 19.11 -6.91 15.69
CA ASP A 101 19.28 -5.75 14.82
C ASP A 101 19.95 -6.10 13.48
N GLU A 102 21.08 -6.80 13.55
CA GLU A 102 21.90 -7.14 12.40
C GLU A 102 21.15 -8.10 11.47
N SER A 103 20.50 -9.11 12.03
CA SER A 103 19.73 -10.09 11.27
C SER A 103 18.49 -9.48 10.62
N ALA A 104 17.79 -8.58 11.32
CA ALA A 104 16.64 -7.87 10.76
C ALA A 104 17.06 -6.92 9.62
N MET A 105 18.15 -6.15 9.81
CA MET A 105 18.71 -5.30 8.76
C MET A 105 19.12 -6.10 7.52
N LYS A 106 19.82 -7.23 7.71
CA LYS A 106 20.23 -8.12 6.63
C LYS A 106 19.03 -8.72 5.89
N SER A 107 17.97 -9.07 6.61
CA SER A 107 16.73 -9.58 6.04
C SER A 107 16.04 -8.52 5.17
N SER A 108 15.94 -7.28 5.63
CA SER A 108 15.42 -6.15 4.83
C SER A 108 16.26 -5.87 3.59
N LEU A 109 17.60 -5.86 3.72
CA LEU A 109 18.48 -5.70 2.56
C LEU A 109 18.27 -6.79 1.52
N ALA A 110 18.16 -8.05 1.94
CA ALA A 110 17.89 -9.15 1.02
C ALA A 110 16.54 -9.00 0.29
N SER A 111 15.51 -8.49 0.99
CA SER A 111 14.21 -8.15 0.40
C SER A 111 14.35 -7.04 -0.65
N PHE A 112 14.95 -5.91 -0.29
CA PHE A 112 15.14 -4.77 -1.21
C PHE A 112 15.99 -5.13 -2.44
N GLU A 113 17.05 -5.92 -2.27
CA GLU A 113 17.85 -6.37 -3.40
C GLU A 113 17.04 -7.23 -4.37
N GLU A 114 16.15 -8.09 -3.88
CA GLU A 114 15.27 -8.89 -4.73
C GLU A 114 14.22 -8.02 -5.43
N ASP A 115 13.65 -7.03 -4.74
CA ASP A 115 12.74 -6.05 -5.31
C ASP A 115 13.40 -5.30 -6.48
N ILE A 116 14.58 -4.73 -6.22
CA ILE A 116 15.38 -4.00 -7.21
C ILE A 116 15.83 -4.93 -8.35
N ARG A 117 16.14 -6.20 -8.08
CA ARG A 117 16.47 -7.16 -9.15
C ARG A 117 15.27 -7.52 -10.02
N SER A 118 14.09 -7.66 -9.40
CA SER A 118 12.87 -8.15 -10.05
C SER A 118 12.14 -7.09 -10.87
N GLY A 119 12.37 -5.82 -10.57
CA GLY A 119 11.82 -4.74 -11.39
C GLY A 119 11.28 -3.55 -10.62
N PHE A 120 11.24 -3.59 -9.27
CA PHE A 120 10.64 -2.53 -8.47
C PHE A 120 11.28 -1.18 -8.82
N GLN A 121 10.43 -0.16 -8.84
CA GLN A 121 10.76 1.18 -9.30
C GLN A 121 10.75 2.19 -8.15
N LEU A 122 10.08 1.88 -7.05
CA LEU A 122 10.10 2.65 -5.82
C LEU A 122 10.19 1.72 -4.61
N VAL A 123 11.03 2.06 -3.63
CA VAL A 123 11.13 1.33 -2.36
C VAL A 123 10.87 2.23 -1.17
N HIS A 124 9.93 1.83 -0.31
CA HIS A 124 9.66 2.50 0.96
C HIS A 124 10.61 1.96 2.05
N ILE A 125 11.59 2.78 2.45
CA ILE A 125 12.51 2.50 3.55
C ILE A 125 11.86 2.95 4.87
N ASP A 126 11.26 1.99 5.57
CA ASP A 126 10.62 2.22 6.87
C ASP A 126 11.35 1.48 7.99
N THR A 127 12.08 2.24 8.80
CA THR A 127 12.88 1.75 9.93
C THR A 127 12.29 2.16 11.29
N SER A 128 10.99 2.44 11.33
CA SER A 128 10.26 2.86 12.53
C SER A 128 10.12 1.74 13.58
N LEU A 129 10.26 0.47 13.19
CA LEU A 129 10.09 -0.67 14.09
C LEU A 129 11.40 -1.17 14.70
N GLU A 130 11.28 -1.82 15.85
CA GLU A 130 12.30 -2.69 16.44
C GLU A 130 11.68 -4.03 16.83
N ARG A 131 12.53 -4.94 17.34
CA ARG A 131 12.07 -6.23 17.90
C ARG A 131 10.87 -6.08 18.84
N ARG A 132 10.81 -4.98 19.59
CA ARG A 132 9.67 -4.63 20.44
C ARG A 132 9.35 -3.15 20.30
N GLY A 133 8.20 -2.85 19.69
CA GLY A 133 7.68 -1.49 19.59
C GLY A 133 8.41 -0.63 18.57
N VAL A 134 8.47 0.67 18.86
CA VAL A 134 8.97 1.71 17.96
C VAL A 134 10.42 2.03 18.26
N ALA A 135 11.21 2.23 17.20
CA ALA A 135 12.61 2.57 17.27
C ALA A 135 12.85 3.98 17.79
N GLN A 136 13.92 4.14 18.56
CA GLN A 136 14.42 5.47 18.88
C GLN A 136 14.80 6.21 17.60
N THR A 137 14.35 7.47 17.47
CA THR A 137 14.51 8.30 16.26
C THR A 137 15.93 8.27 15.68
N LYS A 138 16.96 8.45 16.52
CA LYS A 138 18.36 8.46 16.07
C LYS A 138 18.77 7.12 15.41
N LYS A 139 18.34 6.01 16.00
CA LYS A 139 18.65 4.66 15.52
C LYS A 139 17.87 4.34 14.26
N ALA A 140 16.58 4.72 14.20
CA ALA A 140 15.78 4.63 12.99
C ALA A 140 16.44 5.40 11.83
N LEU A 141 16.84 6.65 12.04
CA LEU A 141 17.50 7.47 11.02
C LEU A 141 18.81 6.86 10.54
N GLN A 142 19.63 6.32 11.46
CA GLN A 142 20.87 5.65 11.08
C GLN A 142 20.60 4.45 10.15
N ARG A 143 19.67 3.57 10.54
CA ARG A 143 19.28 2.41 9.72
C ARG A 143 18.71 2.85 8.37
N LEU A 144 17.86 3.88 8.36
CA LEU A 144 17.24 4.41 7.14
C LEU A 144 18.32 4.82 6.15
N VAL A 145 19.28 5.65 6.57
CA VAL A 145 20.35 6.14 5.70
C VAL A 145 21.24 5.00 5.20
N GLU A 146 21.51 3.99 6.04
CA GLU A 146 22.27 2.80 5.65
C GLU A 146 21.55 1.97 4.57
N LEU A 147 20.29 1.60 4.81
CA LEU A 147 19.47 0.86 3.84
C LEU A 147 19.28 1.64 2.54
N TYR A 148 19.04 2.95 2.65
CA TYR A 148 18.86 3.85 1.50
C TYR A 148 20.13 3.86 0.63
N ALA A 149 21.30 4.08 1.23
CA ALA A 149 22.56 4.11 0.52
C ALA A 149 22.85 2.77 -0.19
N HIS A 150 22.65 1.65 0.52
CA HIS A 150 22.84 0.32 -0.05
C HIS A 150 21.91 0.08 -1.24
N CYS A 151 20.62 0.38 -1.11
CA CYS A 151 19.65 0.23 -2.19
C CYS A 151 20.03 1.08 -3.43
N HIS A 152 20.50 2.31 -3.20
CA HIS A 152 20.94 3.20 -4.27
C HIS A 152 22.16 2.61 -5.01
N ASP A 153 23.19 2.21 -4.28
CA ASP A 153 24.42 1.65 -4.86
C ASP A 153 24.15 0.31 -5.56
N PHE A 154 23.33 -0.54 -4.95
CA PHE A 154 22.93 -1.82 -5.54
C PHE A 154 22.15 -1.63 -6.85
N ALA A 155 21.18 -0.71 -6.88
CA ALA A 155 20.45 -0.40 -8.11
C ALA A 155 21.39 0.10 -9.21
N ARG A 156 22.33 0.99 -8.87
CA ARG A 156 23.33 1.51 -9.82
C ARG A 156 24.26 0.42 -10.34
N ALA A 157 24.69 -0.50 -9.49
CA ALA A 157 25.52 -1.64 -9.89
C ALA A 157 24.82 -2.55 -10.91
N LEU A 158 23.48 -2.61 -10.89
CA LEU A 158 22.66 -3.30 -11.88
C LEU A 158 22.31 -2.45 -13.12
N GLY A 159 22.80 -1.21 -13.21
CA GLY A 159 22.43 -0.27 -14.28
C GLY A 159 20.96 0.17 -14.22
N ARG A 160 20.34 0.12 -13.03
CA ARG A 160 18.94 0.53 -12.78
C ARG A 160 18.89 1.81 -11.94
N SER A 161 17.76 2.50 -12.00
CA SER A 161 17.39 3.55 -11.06
C SER A 161 16.20 3.10 -10.22
N VAL A 162 16.18 3.47 -8.95
CA VAL A 162 15.05 3.25 -8.04
C VAL A 162 14.72 4.56 -7.34
N HIS A 163 13.43 4.81 -7.17
CA HIS A 163 12.91 5.92 -6.38
C HIS A 163 12.75 5.48 -4.92
N PHE A 164 12.68 6.45 -4.02
CA PHE A 164 12.57 6.16 -2.59
C PHE A 164 11.35 6.84 -1.99
N GLU A 165 10.79 6.15 -1.01
CA GLU A 165 9.85 6.67 -0.04
C GLU A 165 10.42 6.42 1.35
N ILE A 166 10.19 7.33 2.29
CA ILE A 166 10.63 7.19 3.67
C ILE A 166 9.49 7.50 4.62
N GLY A 167 9.48 6.84 5.78
CA GLY A 167 8.49 7.05 6.83
C GLY A 167 9.14 7.13 8.20
N PHE A 168 8.45 7.79 9.13
CA PHE A 168 8.90 8.03 10.51
C PHE A 168 7.88 7.60 11.57
N GLU A 169 6.85 6.88 11.15
CA GLU A 169 5.55 6.93 11.80
C GLU A 169 5.28 5.76 12.75
N ASP A 170 4.75 6.11 13.93
CA ASP A 170 3.94 5.21 14.76
C ASP A 170 2.48 5.36 14.29
N GLN A 171 1.82 4.27 13.91
CA GLN A 171 0.50 4.34 13.26
C GLN A 171 -0.59 4.77 14.26
N SER A 172 -0.77 6.08 14.44
CA SER A 172 -1.70 6.69 15.38
C SER A 172 -3.05 7.06 14.74
N VAL A 173 -3.99 7.58 15.54
CA VAL A 173 -5.27 8.10 15.03
C VAL A 173 -5.19 9.58 14.64
N ASP A 174 -4.17 10.31 15.10
CA ASP A 174 -4.03 11.75 14.93
C ASP A 174 -2.97 12.09 13.87
N THR A 175 -2.72 13.37 13.63
CA THR A 175 -1.64 13.84 12.77
C THR A 175 -0.29 13.86 13.49
N ASP A 176 0.80 13.72 12.75
CA ASP A 176 2.11 14.07 13.28
C ASP A 176 2.17 15.56 13.66
N TYR A 177 2.94 15.86 14.71
CA TYR A 177 3.15 17.25 15.14
C TYR A 177 4.10 17.96 14.16
N PRO A 178 3.66 19.03 13.45
CA PRO A 178 4.43 19.57 12.33
C PRO A 178 5.86 20.05 12.66
N PRO A 179 6.14 20.70 13.80
CA PRO A 179 7.51 21.09 14.15
C PRO A 179 8.45 19.88 14.29
N GLU A 180 8.05 18.86 15.03
CA GLU A 180 8.86 17.63 15.21
C GLU A 180 9.05 16.87 13.89
N PHE A 181 8.02 16.83 13.06
CA PHE A 181 8.12 16.25 11.72
C PHE A 181 9.11 17.03 10.84
N SER A 182 9.04 18.37 10.87
CA SER A 182 9.92 19.23 10.09
C SER A 182 11.39 19.07 10.49
N ASP A 183 11.69 18.95 11.79
CA ASP A 183 13.05 18.72 12.27
C ASP A 183 13.60 17.36 11.80
N LYS A 184 12.80 16.28 11.95
CA LYS A 184 13.17 14.93 11.48
C LYS A 184 13.39 14.90 9.96
N LEU A 185 12.52 15.59 9.22
CA LEU A 185 12.61 15.71 7.77
C LEU A 185 13.90 16.44 7.38
N HIS A 186 14.20 17.57 8.02
CA HIS A 186 15.43 18.31 7.74
C HIS A 186 16.67 17.44 7.99
N ASP A 187 16.73 16.76 9.13
CA ASP A 187 17.87 15.93 9.51
C ASP A 187 18.12 14.79 8.52
N VAL A 188 17.06 14.08 8.07
CA VAL A 188 17.22 12.99 7.11
C VAL A 188 17.67 13.52 5.75
N LEU A 189 17.05 14.60 5.25
CA LEU A 189 17.33 15.09 3.89
C LEU A 189 18.73 15.70 3.82
N LYS A 190 19.17 16.36 4.90
CA LYS A 190 20.55 16.81 5.05
C LYS A 190 21.52 15.62 5.01
N ASN A 191 21.26 14.56 5.77
CA ASN A 191 22.13 13.37 5.76
C ASN A 191 22.22 12.71 4.38
N LEU A 192 21.10 12.60 3.66
CA LEU A 192 21.09 12.07 2.29
C LEU A 192 21.89 12.95 1.34
N THR A 193 21.70 14.28 1.42
CA THR A 193 22.39 15.27 0.59
C THR A 193 23.90 15.28 0.84
N ASP A 194 24.33 15.26 2.09
CA ASP A 194 25.75 15.22 2.48
C ASP A 194 26.45 13.96 1.93
N ARG A 195 25.69 12.86 1.78
CA ARG A 195 26.14 11.59 1.17
C ARG A 195 25.97 11.52 -0.34
N LYS A 196 25.50 12.60 -0.98
CA LYS A 196 25.21 12.68 -2.42
C LYS A 196 24.19 11.64 -2.90
N LEU A 197 23.28 11.24 -2.02
CA LEU A 197 22.16 10.37 -2.35
C LEU A 197 21.01 11.22 -2.93
N PRO A 198 20.15 10.64 -3.80
CA PRO A 198 18.97 11.34 -4.28
C PRO A 198 18.01 11.65 -3.12
N LEU A 199 17.16 12.65 -3.30
CA LEU A 199 16.05 12.88 -2.37
C LEU A 199 14.95 11.83 -2.60
N PRO A 200 14.24 11.40 -1.54
CA PRO A 200 13.06 10.56 -1.70
C PRO A 200 11.97 11.32 -2.47
N LEU A 201 11.12 10.58 -3.19
CA LEU A 201 9.95 11.16 -3.82
C LEU A 201 8.88 11.47 -2.79
N PHE A 202 8.62 10.50 -1.92
CA PHE A 202 7.57 10.59 -0.91
C PHE A 202 8.16 10.53 0.49
N VAL A 203 7.56 11.33 1.36
CA VAL A 203 7.72 11.22 2.81
C VAL A 203 6.35 10.91 3.38
N VAL A 204 6.29 9.89 4.23
CA VAL A 204 5.07 9.48 4.90
C VAL A 204 5.00 10.14 6.27
N ALA A 205 3.83 10.67 6.59
CA ALA A 205 3.48 11.21 7.89
C ALA A 205 2.05 10.80 8.25
N GLN A 206 1.74 10.78 9.53
CA GLN A 206 0.37 10.56 9.97
C GLN A 206 -0.51 11.77 9.58
N THR A 207 -1.51 11.52 8.74
CA THR A 207 -2.46 12.54 8.25
C THR A 207 -3.83 12.45 8.91
N GLY A 208 -3.90 11.89 10.12
CA GLY A 208 -5.15 11.62 10.82
C GLY A 208 -5.98 10.53 10.16
N THR A 209 -5.33 9.58 9.47
CA THR A 209 -5.94 8.45 8.77
C THR A 209 -5.55 7.14 9.45
N LYS A 210 -6.54 6.36 9.88
CA LYS A 210 -6.33 5.07 10.54
C LYS A 210 -7.51 4.17 10.24
N ILE A 211 -7.26 2.88 10.06
CA ILE A 211 -8.32 1.93 9.71
C ILE A 211 -8.43 0.86 10.78
N LEU A 212 -9.66 0.54 11.16
CA LEU A 212 -10.02 -0.62 11.96
C LEU A 212 -11.33 -1.20 11.38
N GLU A 213 -11.42 -2.52 11.33
CA GLU A 213 -12.50 -3.27 10.71
C GLU A 213 -12.70 -2.86 9.25
N THR A 214 -13.83 -2.23 8.93
CA THR A 214 -14.14 -1.73 7.59
C THR A 214 -14.47 -0.24 7.59
N GLU A 215 -13.78 0.52 8.43
CA GLU A 215 -13.92 1.98 8.50
C GLU A 215 -12.59 2.69 8.74
N ASN A 216 -12.58 3.98 8.39
CA ASN A 216 -11.53 4.89 8.82
C ASN A 216 -11.91 5.49 10.18
N VAL A 217 -11.10 5.21 11.20
CA VAL A 217 -11.24 5.70 12.59
C VAL A 217 -10.32 6.88 12.89
N GLY A 218 -9.56 7.37 11.91
CA GLY A 218 -8.64 8.48 12.10
C GLY A 218 -9.34 9.83 12.33
N ALA A 219 -8.60 10.77 12.91
CA ALA A 219 -9.08 12.11 13.25
C ALA A 219 -9.60 12.91 12.04
N ILE A 220 -9.26 12.54 10.81
CA ILE A 220 -9.86 13.12 9.60
C ILE A 220 -11.38 12.90 9.51
N LYS A 221 -11.88 11.84 10.13
CA LYS A 221 -13.31 11.54 10.22
C LYS A 221 -13.97 12.26 11.39
N SER A 222 -13.38 12.20 12.58
CA SER A 222 -13.98 12.72 13.81
C SER A 222 -13.75 14.23 14.03
N ALA A 223 -12.60 14.76 13.61
CA ALA A 223 -12.18 16.15 13.82
C ALA A 223 -11.51 16.78 12.57
N PRO A 224 -12.18 16.77 11.39
CA PRO A 224 -11.57 17.19 10.11
C PRO A 224 -11.01 18.61 10.10
N LEU A 225 -11.67 19.55 10.79
CA LEU A 225 -11.22 20.94 10.85
C LEU A 225 -9.95 21.11 11.68
N ALA A 226 -9.80 20.31 12.75
CA ALA A 226 -8.64 20.35 13.61
C ALA A 226 -7.40 19.81 12.90
N VAL A 227 -7.52 18.67 12.24
CA VAL A 227 -6.38 18.04 11.55
C VAL A 227 -5.97 18.74 10.27
N ARG A 228 -6.89 19.49 9.65
CA ARG A 228 -6.63 20.17 8.37
C ARG A 228 -5.38 21.04 8.42
N HIS A 229 -5.28 21.91 9.43
CA HIS A 229 -4.15 22.83 9.54
C HIS A 229 -2.82 22.07 9.71
N SER A 230 -2.80 21.03 10.54
CA SER A 230 -1.63 20.17 10.72
C SER A 230 -1.20 19.53 9.39
N ILE A 231 -2.14 18.96 8.63
CA ILE A 231 -1.85 18.34 7.32
C ILE A 231 -1.28 19.36 6.33
N GLU A 232 -1.84 20.57 6.28
CA GLU A 232 -1.32 21.68 5.45
C GLU A 232 0.12 22.04 5.83
N GLN A 233 0.45 22.09 7.13
CA GLN A 233 1.82 22.34 7.58
C GLN A 233 2.78 21.18 7.22
N LEU A 234 2.36 19.93 7.42
CA LEU A 234 3.16 18.74 7.05
C LEU A 234 3.47 18.75 5.54
N ALA A 235 2.46 19.02 4.71
CA ALA A 235 2.62 19.10 3.26
C ALA A 235 3.53 20.26 2.85
N LYS A 236 3.38 21.41 3.52
CA LYS A 236 4.23 22.58 3.30
C LYS A 236 5.70 22.26 3.61
N SER A 237 6.01 21.69 4.78
CA SER A 237 7.35 21.26 5.18
C SER A 237 7.99 20.31 4.15
N CYS A 238 7.21 19.37 3.61
CA CYS A 238 7.68 18.50 2.53
C CYS A 238 8.02 19.30 1.25
N SER A 239 7.07 20.12 0.79
CA SER A 239 7.19 20.85 -0.48
C SER A 239 8.33 21.87 -0.48
N GLU A 240 8.60 22.52 0.65
CA GLU A 240 9.72 23.47 0.82
C GLU A 240 11.08 22.78 0.70
N GLN A 241 11.15 21.47 0.99
CA GLN A 241 12.34 20.64 0.84
C GLN A 241 12.38 19.86 -0.49
N GLY A 242 11.41 20.08 -1.39
CA GLY A 242 11.36 19.44 -2.71
C GLY A 242 10.90 17.97 -2.70
N VAL A 243 10.27 17.50 -1.62
CA VAL A 243 9.71 16.16 -1.49
C VAL A 243 8.18 16.23 -1.31
N ALA A 244 7.48 15.10 -1.50
CA ALA A 244 6.02 15.07 -1.46
C ALA A 244 5.46 14.32 -0.25
N LEU A 245 4.45 14.90 0.41
CA LEU A 245 3.73 14.22 1.49
C LEU A 245 2.85 13.10 0.92
N LYS A 246 2.89 11.93 1.56
CA LYS A 246 2.03 10.79 1.25
C LYS A 246 1.27 10.33 2.49
N ALA A 247 -0.02 10.06 2.32
CA ALA A 247 -0.89 9.54 3.37
C ALA A 247 -0.99 8.02 3.31
N HIS A 248 -0.97 7.37 4.47
CA HIS A 248 -1.26 5.94 4.61
C HIS A 248 -2.66 5.71 5.18
N ASN A 249 -3.17 4.48 5.09
CA ASN A 249 -4.48 4.08 5.63
C ASN A 249 -5.65 4.95 5.16
N ALA A 250 -5.68 5.33 3.87
CA ALA A 250 -6.75 6.14 3.30
C ALA A 250 -8.01 5.32 2.94
N ASP A 251 -8.00 4.02 3.22
CA ASP A 251 -9.14 3.12 3.01
C ASP A 251 -10.42 3.66 3.68
N TYR A 252 -11.55 3.37 3.06
CA TYR A 252 -12.90 3.69 3.51
C TYR A 252 -13.19 5.19 3.67
N LEU A 253 -12.31 6.08 3.22
CA LEU A 253 -12.58 7.50 3.20
C LEU A 253 -13.65 7.84 2.15
N PRO A 254 -14.65 8.67 2.50
CA PRO A 254 -15.58 9.19 1.52
C PRO A 254 -14.90 10.27 0.66
N THR A 255 -15.48 10.52 -0.52
CA THR A 255 -14.95 11.44 -1.53
C THR A 255 -14.62 12.84 -0.98
N GLU A 256 -15.41 13.37 -0.03
CA GLU A 256 -15.12 14.69 0.54
C GLU A 256 -13.81 14.72 1.34
N LYS A 257 -13.46 13.63 2.01
CA LYS A 257 -12.22 13.53 2.81
C LYS A 257 -11.00 13.25 1.94
N ILE A 258 -11.16 12.46 0.88
CA ILE A 258 -10.14 12.27 -0.15
C ILE A 258 -9.79 13.63 -0.77
N SER A 259 -10.81 14.40 -1.16
CA SER A 259 -10.64 15.74 -1.73
C SER A 259 -10.00 16.72 -0.73
N MET A 260 -10.34 16.61 0.55
CA MET A 260 -9.72 17.40 1.61
C MET A 260 -8.22 17.13 1.70
N LEU A 261 -7.79 15.86 1.79
CA LEU A 261 -6.36 15.49 1.84
C LEU A 261 -5.60 16.12 0.66
N LYS A 262 -6.14 15.99 -0.56
CA LYS A 262 -5.54 16.57 -1.77
C LYS A 262 -5.42 18.10 -1.67
N ARG A 263 -6.47 18.80 -1.23
CA ARG A 263 -6.44 20.27 -1.04
C ARG A 263 -5.45 20.71 0.03
N CYS A 264 -5.20 19.88 1.03
CA CYS A 264 -4.20 20.16 2.07
C CYS A 264 -2.76 19.91 1.58
N GLY A 265 -2.54 19.49 0.33
CA GLY A 265 -1.21 19.26 -0.23
C GLY A 265 -0.71 17.81 -0.16
N VAL A 266 -1.55 16.86 0.28
CA VAL A 266 -1.20 15.43 0.20
C VAL A 266 -1.09 15.02 -1.27
N SER A 267 0.09 14.58 -1.67
CA SER A 267 0.41 14.29 -3.07
C SER A 267 -0.06 12.90 -3.48
N SER A 268 0.12 11.91 -2.59
CA SER A 268 -0.32 10.53 -2.81
C SER A 268 -0.99 9.96 -1.56
N MET A 269 -1.81 8.92 -1.74
CA MET A 269 -2.38 8.16 -0.63
C MET A 269 -2.34 6.66 -0.90
N ASN A 270 -2.27 5.84 0.15
CA ASN A 270 -2.32 4.39 0.07
C ASN A 270 -3.69 3.84 0.47
N ILE A 271 -4.20 2.89 -0.30
CA ILE A 271 -5.35 2.04 0.02
C ILE A 271 -4.98 0.57 -0.18
N ALA A 272 -5.47 -0.33 0.66
CA ALA A 272 -5.20 -1.75 0.51
C ALA A 272 -6.31 -2.64 1.09
N PRO A 273 -6.52 -2.74 2.43
CA PRO A 273 -7.49 -3.68 2.99
C PRO A 273 -8.93 -3.54 2.47
N GLU A 274 -9.39 -2.32 2.15
CA GLU A 274 -10.74 -2.13 1.57
C GLU A 274 -10.94 -2.96 0.31
N LEU A 275 -9.91 -3.08 -0.53
CA LEU A 275 -10.01 -3.78 -1.81
C LEU A 275 -10.13 -5.29 -1.61
N GLY A 276 -9.38 -5.84 -0.65
CA GLY A 276 -9.47 -7.23 -0.25
C GLY A 276 -10.85 -7.57 0.35
N VAL A 277 -11.41 -6.65 1.12
CA VAL A 277 -12.78 -6.77 1.68
C VAL A 277 -13.84 -6.65 0.59
N ALA A 278 -13.69 -5.72 -0.36
CA ALA A 278 -14.61 -5.56 -1.49
C ALA A 278 -14.68 -6.84 -2.33
N GLU A 279 -13.52 -7.41 -2.68
CA GLU A 279 -13.44 -8.69 -3.39
C GLU A 279 -14.03 -9.85 -2.56
N THR A 280 -13.74 -9.90 -1.27
CA THR A 280 -14.28 -10.93 -0.37
C THR A 280 -15.81 -10.89 -0.33
N ARG A 281 -16.40 -9.69 -0.19
CA ARG A 281 -17.85 -9.51 -0.22
C ARG A 281 -18.45 -9.91 -1.56
N ALA A 282 -17.78 -9.63 -2.66
CA ALA A 282 -18.20 -10.05 -3.99
C ALA A 282 -18.21 -11.57 -4.13
N LEU A 283 -17.18 -12.27 -3.65
CA LEU A 283 -17.14 -13.73 -3.64
C LEU A 283 -18.27 -14.32 -2.80
N VAL A 284 -18.48 -13.80 -1.60
CA VAL A 284 -19.60 -14.23 -0.74
C VAL A 284 -20.96 -14.01 -1.41
N ALA A 285 -21.15 -12.89 -2.09
CA ALA A 285 -22.38 -12.62 -2.83
C ALA A 285 -22.61 -13.62 -3.96
N VAL A 286 -21.57 -13.94 -4.75
CA VAL A 286 -21.64 -14.95 -5.80
C VAL A 286 -21.98 -16.33 -5.24
N LEU A 287 -21.33 -16.75 -4.16
CA LEU A 287 -21.60 -18.06 -3.53
C LEU A 287 -23.05 -18.16 -3.05
N LYS A 288 -23.61 -17.07 -2.49
CA LYS A 288 -25.02 -17.00 -2.08
C LYS A 288 -25.98 -17.03 -3.28
N GLU A 289 -25.71 -16.22 -4.30
CA GLU A 289 -26.54 -16.12 -5.52
C GLU A 289 -26.72 -17.48 -6.20
N PHE A 290 -25.66 -18.29 -6.24
CA PHE A 290 -25.69 -19.63 -6.84
C PHE A 290 -26.00 -20.77 -5.85
N ASN A 291 -26.40 -20.47 -4.62
CA ASN A 291 -26.71 -21.44 -3.57
C ASN A 291 -25.56 -22.43 -3.27
N LEU A 292 -24.31 -21.97 -3.37
CA LEU A 292 -23.10 -22.74 -3.08
C LEU A 292 -22.79 -22.75 -1.57
N ASN A 293 -23.75 -23.25 -0.78
CA ASN A 293 -23.73 -23.13 0.69
C ASN A 293 -22.53 -23.81 1.35
N ALA A 294 -22.14 -24.99 0.88
CA ALA A 294 -20.98 -25.71 1.43
C ALA A 294 -19.67 -24.95 1.18
N GLN A 295 -19.51 -24.35 -0.01
CA GLN A 295 -18.36 -23.53 -0.36
C GLN A 295 -18.35 -22.22 0.43
N LEU A 296 -19.52 -21.60 0.62
CA LEU A 296 -19.67 -20.40 1.44
C LEU A 296 -19.26 -20.65 2.89
N GLU A 297 -19.80 -21.70 3.52
CA GLU A 297 -19.46 -22.08 4.89
C GLU A 297 -17.97 -22.37 5.01
N ARG A 298 -17.42 -23.16 4.09
CA ARG A 298 -16.00 -23.49 4.10
C ARG A 298 -15.11 -22.26 3.92
N PHE A 299 -15.47 -21.35 3.02
CA PHE A 299 -14.74 -20.10 2.79
C PHE A 299 -14.71 -19.23 4.06
N LEU A 300 -15.87 -19.01 4.68
CA LEU A 300 -15.96 -18.20 5.90
C LEU A 300 -15.18 -18.85 7.04
N GLN A 301 -15.24 -20.17 7.16
CA GLN A 301 -14.49 -20.92 8.17
C GLN A 301 -12.98 -20.72 8.00
N ILE A 302 -12.41 -21.01 6.83
CA ILE A 302 -10.95 -20.90 6.63
C ILE A 302 -10.45 -19.45 6.78
N ALA A 303 -11.25 -18.47 6.36
CA ALA A 303 -10.92 -17.06 6.51
C ALA A 303 -10.92 -16.64 7.99
N PHE A 304 -11.91 -17.09 8.77
CA PHE A 304 -11.96 -16.85 10.21
C PHE A 304 -10.81 -17.51 10.96
N GLU A 305 -10.54 -18.79 10.67
CA GLU A 305 -9.49 -19.60 11.30
C GLU A 305 -8.07 -19.10 10.97
N SER A 306 -7.90 -18.29 9.92
CA SER A 306 -6.61 -17.65 9.59
C SER A 306 -6.12 -16.66 10.66
N LEU A 307 -7.03 -16.14 11.49
CA LEU A 307 -6.79 -15.11 12.50
C LEU A 307 -6.20 -13.78 11.96
N ALA A 308 -6.13 -13.61 10.63
CA ALA A 308 -5.57 -12.43 10.00
C ALA A 308 -6.41 -11.14 10.26
N TRP A 309 -7.66 -11.32 10.70
CA TRP A 309 -8.56 -10.24 11.14
C TRP A 309 -8.15 -9.60 12.47
N LYS A 310 -7.38 -10.28 13.34
CA LYS A 310 -7.12 -9.84 14.72
C LYS A 310 -6.60 -8.41 14.84
N LYS A 311 -5.59 -8.05 14.04
CA LYS A 311 -4.95 -6.72 14.09
C LYS A 311 -5.86 -5.58 13.60
N TRP A 312 -6.93 -5.92 12.89
CA TRP A 312 -7.85 -4.95 12.34
C TRP A 312 -9.01 -4.65 13.29
N MET A 313 -9.21 -5.44 14.34
CA MET A 313 -10.39 -5.29 15.18
C MET A 313 -10.31 -4.06 16.09
N LYS A 314 -11.45 -3.40 16.27
CA LYS A 314 -11.58 -2.38 17.31
C LYS A 314 -11.50 -3.00 18.70
N PRO A 315 -11.03 -2.24 19.70
CA PRO A 315 -11.29 -2.58 21.10
C PRO A 315 -12.79 -2.78 21.32
N ASN A 316 -13.18 -3.85 22.01
CA ASN A 316 -14.59 -4.21 22.28
C ASN A 316 -15.47 -4.35 21.03
N SER A 317 -14.88 -4.78 19.91
CA SER A 317 -15.58 -5.02 18.65
C SER A 317 -16.82 -5.89 18.83
N GLN A 318 -17.91 -5.50 18.15
CA GLN A 318 -19.16 -6.25 18.05
C GLN A 318 -19.24 -7.11 16.78
N ALA A 319 -18.13 -7.22 16.03
CA ALA A 319 -18.07 -7.99 14.80
C ALA A 319 -18.39 -9.48 15.08
N SER A 320 -19.25 -10.06 14.26
CA SER A 320 -19.48 -11.50 14.25
C SER A 320 -18.29 -12.26 13.66
N ASP A 321 -18.30 -13.58 13.78
CA ASP A 321 -17.29 -14.43 13.13
C ASP A 321 -17.38 -14.32 11.60
N ALA A 322 -18.57 -14.10 11.05
CA ALA A 322 -18.75 -13.82 9.64
C ALA A 322 -18.13 -12.47 9.22
N ASP A 323 -18.24 -11.43 10.04
CA ASP A 323 -17.60 -10.13 9.77
C ASP A 323 -16.07 -10.25 9.79
N ARG A 324 -15.54 -10.98 10.77
CA ARG A 324 -14.10 -11.29 10.87
C ARG A 324 -13.60 -12.10 9.69
N ALA A 325 -14.37 -13.10 9.25
CA ALA A 325 -14.08 -13.85 8.04
C ALA A 325 -14.06 -12.95 6.79
N ILE A 326 -15.02 -12.02 6.67
CA ILE A 326 -15.07 -11.07 5.54
C ILE A 326 -13.85 -10.14 5.55
N ILE A 327 -13.43 -9.65 6.71
CA ILE A 327 -12.21 -8.83 6.86
C ILE A 327 -10.97 -9.63 6.42
N ALA A 328 -10.91 -10.91 6.76
CA ALA A 328 -9.75 -11.77 6.52
C ALA A 328 -9.78 -12.55 5.18
N GLY A 329 -10.87 -12.51 4.41
CA GLY A 329 -11.06 -13.41 3.27
C GLY A 329 -9.95 -13.34 2.20
N HIS A 330 -9.41 -12.14 1.96
CA HIS A 330 -8.33 -11.96 0.99
C HIS A 330 -7.00 -12.63 1.37
N TYR A 331 -6.76 -12.90 2.66
CA TYR A 331 -5.54 -13.61 3.09
C TYR A 331 -5.53 -15.08 2.68
N VAL A 332 -6.70 -15.67 2.42
CA VAL A 332 -6.83 -17.09 2.08
C VAL A 332 -7.05 -17.35 0.59
N PHE A 333 -7.13 -16.31 -0.24
CA PHE A 333 -7.35 -16.47 -1.70
C PHE A 333 -6.30 -17.34 -2.39
N GLY A 334 -5.07 -17.35 -1.90
CA GLY A 334 -3.98 -18.16 -2.43
C GLY A 334 -3.97 -19.61 -1.98
N THR A 335 -4.82 -20.05 -1.04
CA THR A 335 -4.81 -21.44 -0.56
C THR A 335 -5.48 -22.39 -1.54
N GLU A 336 -5.11 -23.67 -1.49
CA GLU A 336 -5.70 -24.70 -2.35
C GLU A 336 -7.22 -24.84 -2.11
N GLU A 337 -7.65 -24.74 -0.85
CA GLU A 337 -9.06 -24.80 -0.48
C GLU A 337 -9.85 -23.62 -1.06
N CYS A 338 -9.31 -22.40 -1.01
CA CYS A 338 -9.99 -21.25 -1.58
C CYS A 338 -10.00 -21.29 -3.11
N ARG A 339 -8.95 -21.82 -3.74
CA ARG A 339 -8.93 -22.05 -5.20
C ARG A 339 -10.04 -23.01 -5.63
N ALA A 340 -10.22 -24.13 -4.94
CA ALA A 340 -11.32 -25.06 -5.22
C ALA A 340 -12.71 -24.41 -5.05
N ILE A 341 -12.86 -23.53 -4.05
CA ILE A 341 -14.09 -22.73 -3.86
C ILE A 341 -14.32 -21.77 -5.04
N LYS A 342 -13.27 -21.06 -5.48
CA LYS A 342 -13.33 -20.17 -6.64
C LYS A 342 -13.63 -20.93 -7.93
N ASP A 343 -13.10 -22.14 -8.12
CA ASP A 343 -13.39 -22.98 -9.29
C ASP A 343 -14.86 -23.41 -9.37
N ALA A 344 -15.46 -23.73 -8.22
CA ALA A 344 -16.89 -24.03 -8.14
C ALA A 344 -17.76 -22.80 -8.46
N ALA A 345 -17.38 -21.62 -7.95
CA ALA A 345 -18.06 -20.37 -8.26
C ALA A 345 -17.89 -19.97 -9.74
N GLU A 346 -16.69 -20.11 -10.31
CA GLU A 346 -16.42 -19.88 -11.73
C GLU A 346 -17.28 -20.78 -12.62
N SER A 347 -17.38 -22.07 -12.28
CA SER A 347 -18.24 -23.02 -12.99
C SER A 347 -19.71 -22.60 -12.97
N ALA A 348 -20.18 -22.00 -11.88
CA ALA A 348 -21.55 -21.49 -11.78
C ALA A 348 -21.74 -20.19 -12.61
N CYS A 349 -20.79 -19.26 -12.55
CA CYS A 349 -20.79 -18.04 -13.36
C CYS A 349 -20.79 -18.34 -14.86
N CYS A 350 -20.00 -19.33 -15.30
CA CYS A 350 -19.91 -19.72 -16.71
C CYS A 350 -21.27 -20.15 -17.29
N ARG A 351 -22.14 -20.78 -16.49
CA ARG A 351 -23.48 -21.21 -16.95
C ARG A 351 -24.40 -20.06 -17.35
N ILE A 352 -24.11 -18.85 -16.87
CA ILE A 352 -24.85 -17.63 -17.21
C ILE A 352 -24.03 -16.67 -18.09
N GLY A 353 -22.94 -17.17 -18.71
CA GLY A 353 -22.10 -16.38 -19.61
C GLY A 353 -21.27 -15.29 -18.92
N LYS A 354 -20.96 -15.44 -17.63
CA LYS A 354 -20.10 -14.52 -16.86
C LYS A 354 -18.84 -15.24 -16.37
N THR A 355 -17.83 -14.46 -15.98
CA THR A 355 -16.60 -14.95 -15.33
C THR A 355 -16.58 -14.45 -13.89
N LEU A 356 -16.22 -15.30 -12.93
CA LEU A 356 -16.07 -14.94 -11.51
C LEU A 356 -15.11 -13.77 -11.37
N ASP A 357 -13.92 -13.87 -11.96
CA ASP A 357 -12.90 -12.82 -11.87
C ASP A 357 -13.45 -11.47 -12.33
N ARG A 358 -14.30 -11.40 -13.36
CA ARG A 358 -14.91 -10.13 -13.79
C ARG A 358 -15.88 -9.55 -12.78
N LEU A 359 -16.67 -10.39 -12.12
CA LEU A 359 -17.62 -9.98 -11.07
C LEU A 359 -16.89 -9.49 -9.82
N LEU A 360 -15.84 -10.20 -9.41
CA LEU A 360 -15.01 -9.83 -8.27
C LEU A 360 -14.27 -8.52 -8.53
N GLN A 361 -13.65 -8.45 -9.70
CA GLN A 361 -12.78 -7.36 -10.07
C GLN A 361 -13.54 -6.06 -10.35
N SER A 362 -14.81 -6.12 -10.79
CA SER A 362 -15.64 -4.91 -10.90
C SER A 362 -15.88 -4.23 -9.55
N LYS A 363 -16.02 -5.01 -8.46
CA LYS A 363 -16.15 -4.45 -7.10
C LYS A 363 -14.87 -3.82 -6.58
N VAL A 364 -13.72 -4.38 -6.97
CA VAL A 364 -12.43 -3.73 -6.70
C VAL A 364 -12.29 -2.44 -7.52
N GLU A 365 -12.69 -2.45 -8.80
CA GLU A 365 -12.66 -1.26 -9.65
C GLU A 365 -13.50 -0.12 -9.06
N GLU A 366 -14.73 -0.39 -8.63
CA GLU A 366 -15.61 0.59 -7.97
C GLU A 366 -14.93 1.30 -6.78
N SER A 367 -14.25 0.54 -5.92
CA SER A 367 -13.52 1.10 -4.78
C SER A 367 -12.33 1.96 -5.22
N VAL A 368 -11.49 1.48 -6.16
CA VAL A 368 -10.30 2.22 -6.63
C VAL A 368 -10.71 3.49 -7.38
N GLU A 369 -11.73 3.43 -8.24
CA GLU A 369 -12.19 4.56 -9.05
C GLU A 369 -12.66 5.73 -8.19
N ARG A 370 -13.24 5.48 -7.01
CA ARG A 370 -13.61 6.53 -6.07
C ARG A 370 -12.43 7.46 -5.75
N TYR A 371 -11.24 6.90 -5.56
CA TYR A 371 -10.02 7.66 -5.24
C TYR A 371 -9.44 8.35 -6.48
N VAL A 372 -9.46 7.66 -7.62
CA VAL A 372 -9.02 8.22 -8.90
C VAL A 372 -9.86 9.43 -9.30
N LEU A 373 -11.18 9.32 -9.29
CA LEU A 373 -12.09 10.39 -9.69
C LEU A 373 -12.02 11.58 -8.74
N ALA A 374 -11.90 11.34 -7.44
CA ALA A 374 -11.67 12.39 -6.44
C ALA A 374 -10.33 13.13 -6.66
N SER A 375 -9.35 12.46 -7.26
CA SER A 375 -8.03 13.04 -7.56
C SER A 375 -8.01 13.84 -8.86
N VAL A 376 -8.84 13.48 -9.85
CA VAL A 376 -8.92 14.16 -11.16
C VAL A 376 -9.86 15.37 -11.15
N GLY A 377 -10.94 15.34 -10.36
CA GLY A 377 -11.97 16.40 -10.32
C GLY A 377 -11.49 17.79 -9.84
N ASN A 378 -10.30 17.90 -9.26
CA ASN A 378 -9.75 19.17 -8.76
C ASN A 378 -8.89 19.94 -9.78
N VAL A 379 -8.70 19.44 -11.01
CA VAL A 379 -7.91 20.14 -12.04
C VAL A 379 -8.71 21.28 -12.72
N GLY A 380 -10.03 21.37 -12.47
CA GLY A 380 -10.93 22.35 -13.11
C GLY A 380 -11.47 23.48 -12.21
N ALA A 381 -11.32 23.41 -10.89
CA ALA A 381 -11.81 24.46 -9.99
C ALA A 381 -10.74 25.56 -9.87
N LYS A 382 -10.69 26.46 -10.84
CA LYS A 382 -10.13 27.79 -10.60
C LYS A 382 -10.98 28.44 -9.52
N HIS A 383 -10.31 28.84 -8.44
CA HIS A 383 -10.86 29.79 -7.49
C HIS A 383 -11.19 31.08 -8.25
N ASP A 384 -12.45 31.47 -8.21
CA ASP A 384 -12.83 32.88 -8.23
C ASP A 384 -12.78 33.40 -6.78
#